data_AF-F5Y400-F1
#
_entry.id   AF-F5Y400-F1
#
_cell.length_a   1.000
_cell.length_b   1.000
_cell.length_c   1.000
_cell.angle_alpha   90.00
_cell.angle_beta   90.00
_cell.angle_gamma   90.00
#
_symmetry.space_group_name_H-M   'P 1'
#
loop_
_entity.id
_entity.type
_entity.pdbx_description
1 polymer ?
#
loop_
_entity_poly.entity_id
_entity_poly.type
_entity_poly.pdbx_seq_one_letter_code
_entity_poly.pdbx_strand_id
1 'polypeptide(L)'
;MTGRRGSATACHATRRRHHAQHRAAPQLYAEYLAASAGGRHPGLLAAFRTAPREAFVGPGPWRVFTWSGYIDTPDDDPRWVYQDILIALDEALGLNNGQPSLHARCLAAAAPAPGDTVLHVGAGTGYYTAVLAELVGPGGQVHAFELEPGLAHRAKNCLASYGRVRVDNRSAAEGDLPAADVIYVSAGATHPVRGWLEALRIGGRLVFPLTGGGAGVLLVIRRVAPERWTAQGLMPTAFTPCAGARDDVSAEGLPNAMRQRPYQDIRSLRLDTAPDATAWHAGRGWWLSTAEPT
;
A
#
# COMPACT_ATOMS: atom_id res chain seq x y z
N MET A 1 -62.58 7.51 20.70
CA MET A 1 -61.52 8.15 19.88
C MET A 1 -60.37 8.58 20.79
N THR A 2 -59.33 7.77 20.94
CA THR A 2 -58.06 8.19 21.58
C THR A 2 -56.92 7.54 20.81
N GLY A 3 -56.05 8.38 20.26
CA GLY A 3 -55.16 8.04 19.15
C GLY A 3 -53.84 7.38 19.54
N ARG A 4 -53.41 6.44 18.71
CA ARG A 4 -52.01 5.98 18.60
C ARG A 4 -51.18 7.08 17.92
N ARG A 5 -50.35 7.81 18.69
CA ARG A 5 -49.30 8.73 18.16
C ARG A 5 -47.91 8.42 18.74
N GLY A 6 -47.56 7.13 18.93
CA GLY A 6 -46.32 6.74 19.62
C GLY A 6 -45.22 6.04 18.79
N SER A 7 -45.50 5.50 17.58
CA SER A 7 -44.56 4.55 16.95
C SER A 7 -43.62 5.13 15.87
N ALA A 8 -43.97 6.26 15.25
CA ALA A 8 -43.17 6.81 14.14
C ALA A 8 -41.86 7.48 14.61
N THR A 9 -41.88 8.14 15.76
CA THR A 9 -40.74 8.90 16.32
C THR A 9 -39.64 7.99 16.86
N ALA A 10 -40.00 6.85 17.46
CA ALA A 10 -39.04 5.86 17.95
C ALA A 10 -38.30 5.17 16.79
N CYS A 11 -39.01 4.72 15.75
CA CYS A 11 -38.40 4.08 14.57
C CYS A 11 -37.43 5.01 13.80
N HIS A 12 -37.76 6.31 13.71
CA HIS A 12 -36.87 7.33 13.15
C HIS A 12 -35.63 7.60 14.01
N ALA A 13 -35.77 7.59 15.34
CA ALA A 13 -34.64 7.76 16.26
C ALA A 13 -33.68 6.56 16.21
N THR A 14 -34.18 5.33 16.11
CA THR A 14 -33.37 4.11 15.97
C THR A 14 -32.64 4.10 14.62
N ARG A 15 -33.31 4.43 13.51
CA ARG A 15 -32.67 4.57 12.19
C ARG A 15 -31.60 5.67 12.15
N ARG A 16 -31.85 6.82 12.77
CA ARG A 16 -30.84 7.90 12.87
C ARG A 16 -29.64 7.51 13.73
N ARG A 17 -29.85 6.76 14.83
CA ARG A 17 -28.76 6.22 15.66
C ARG A 17 -27.93 5.16 14.91
N HIS A 18 -28.57 4.23 14.20
CA HIS A 18 -27.86 3.27 13.34
C HIS A 18 -27.06 3.96 12.22
N HIS A 19 -27.63 4.94 11.51
CA HIS A 19 -26.90 5.70 10.49
C HIS A 19 -25.73 6.53 11.06
N ALA A 20 -25.88 7.12 12.25
CA ALA A 20 -24.81 7.84 12.91
C ALA A 20 -23.69 6.91 13.40
N GLN A 21 -24.03 5.73 13.92
CA GLN A 21 -23.06 4.70 14.32
C GLN A 21 -22.29 4.12 13.11
N HIS A 22 -22.95 3.93 11.97
CA HIS A 22 -22.28 3.50 10.72
C HIS A 22 -21.26 4.53 10.21
N ARG A 23 -21.47 5.83 10.43
CA ARG A 23 -20.53 6.89 9.99
C ARG A 23 -19.40 7.17 10.99
N ALA A 24 -19.52 6.74 12.24
CA ALA A 24 -18.50 6.96 13.25
C ALA A 24 -17.26 6.06 13.05
N ALA A 25 -17.44 4.83 12.57
CA ALA A 25 -16.34 3.88 12.38
C ALA A 25 -15.33 4.33 11.29
N PRO A 26 -15.74 4.77 10.08
CA PRO A 26 -14.81 5.32 9.10
C PRO A 26 -14.01 6.54 9.59
N GLN A 27 -14.65 7.41 10.38
CA GLN A 27 -13.99 8.60 10.93
C GLN A 27 -12.91 8.21 11.94
N LEU A 28 -13.25 7.40 12.94
CA LEU A 28 -12.29 6.94 13.97
C LEU A 28 -11.14 6.16 13.34
N TYR A 29 -11.45 5.30 12.36
CA TYR A 29 -10.47 4.55 11.60
C TYR A 29 -9.50 5.50 10.89
N ALA A 30 -9.99 6.47 10.12
CA ALA A 30 -9.14 7.42 9.41
C ALA A 30 -8.26 8.27 10.35
N GLU A 31 -8.80 8.71 11.49
CA GLU A 31 -8.05 9.42 12.53
C GLU A 31 -6.91 8.58 13.09
N TYR A 32 -7.19 7.33 13.46
CA TYR A 32 -6.19 6.38 13.95
C TYR A 32 -5.08 6.14 12.92
N LEU A 33 -5.43 5.95 11.64
CA LEU A 33 -4.43 5.73 10.59
C LEU A 33 -3.56 6.94 10.32
N ALA A 34 -4.17 8.13 10.24
CA ALA A 34 -3.42 9.36 10.04
C ALA A 34 -2.47 9.65 11.21
N ALA A 35 -2.88 9.34 12.45
CA ALA A 35 -2.01 9.43 13.62
C ALA A 35 -0.88 8.39 13.61
N SER A 36 -1.20 7.14 13.21
CA SER A 36 -0.23 6.03 13.14
C SER A 36 0.86 6.25 12.09
N ALA A 37 0.57 7.06 11.07
CA ALA A 37 1.55 7.48 10.07
C ALA A 37 2.68 8.37 10.66
N GLY A 38 2.44 8.99 11.82
CA GLY A 38 3.34 9.93 12.49
C GLY A 38 3.27 11.34 11.90
N GLY A 39 3.20 12.37 12.74
CA GLY A 39 3.05 13.76 12.26
C GLY A 39 1.61 14.12 11.88
N ARG A 40 1.43 15.21 11.10
CA ARG A 40 0.11 15.70 10.67
C ARG A 40 -0.11 15.43 9.18
N HIS A 41 -1.04 14.54 8.86
CA HIS A 41 -1.39 14.15 7.49
C HIS A 41 -2.87 14.38 7.18
N PRO A 42 -3.31 15.64 6.93
CA PRO A 42 -4.71 15.94 6.62
C PRO A 42 -5.18 15.26 5.33
N GLY A 43 -4.28 15.08 4.35
CA GLY A 43 -4.57 14.32 3.12
C GLY A 43 -4.87 12.84 3.36
N LEU A 44 -4.07 12.16 4.21
CA LEU A 44 -4.33 10.75 4.57
C LEU A 44 -5.64 10.60 5.32
N LEU A 45 -5.89 11.49 6.29
CA LEU A 45 -7.16 11.50 7.02
C LEU A 45 -8.35 11.61 6.06
N ALA A 46 -8.30 12.56 5.11
CA ALA A 46 -9.37 12.75 4.15
C ALA A 46 -9.53 11.52 3.23
N ALA A 47 -8.43 10.99 2.71
CA ALA A 47 -8.44 9.86 1.78
C ALA A 47 -8.99 8.58 2.41
N PHE A 48 -8.53 8.20 3.61
CA PHE A 48 -9.04 7.01 4.32
C PHE A 48 -10.49 7.16 4.78
N ARG A 49 -10.94 8.40 5.03
CA ARG A 49 -12.34 8.67 5.36
C ARG A 49 -13.26 8.56 4.14
N THR A 50 -12.77 8.95 2.97
CA THR A 50 -13.56 8.95 1.72
C THR A 50 -13.64 7.57 1.10
N ALA A 51 -12.56 6.79 1.10
CA ALA A 51 -12.52 5.46 0.49
C ALA A 51 -13.26 4.42 1.37
N PRO A 52 -14.43 3.88 0.95
CA PRO A 52 -15.22 2.97 1.78
C PRO A 52 -14.60 1.56 1.76
N ARG A 53 -13.80 1.22 2.77
CA ARG A 53 -13.01 -0.04 2.79
C ARG A 53 -13.84 -1.29 2.53
N GLU A 54 -15.05 -1.37 3.06
CA GLU A 54 -16.03 -2.45 2.88
C GLU A 54 -16.35 -2.73 1.41
N ALA A 55 -16.36 -1.69 0.56
CA ALA A 55 -16.65 -1.84 -0.87
C ALA A 55 -15.53 -2.59 -1.63
N PHE A 56 -14.33 -2.68 -1.03
CA PHE A 56 -13.16 -3.29 -1.66
C PHE A 56 -12.86 -4.69 -1.12
N VAL A 57 -13.48 -5.12 -0.01
CA VAL A 57 -13.21 -6.44 0.60
C VAL A 57 -14.33 -7.45 0.38
N GLY A 58 -15.33 -7.09 -0.44
CA GLY A 58 -16.47 -7.95 -0.74
C GLY A 58 -17.50 -8.01 0.39
N PRO A 59 -18.59 -8.79 0.22
CA PRO A 59 -19.61 -8.96 1.24
C PRO A 59 -19.06 -9.74 2.45
N GLY A 60 -19.52 -9.39 3.64
CA GLY A 60 -19.24 -10.15 4.86
C GLY A 60 -20.15 -11.38 5.03
N PRO A 61 -19.95 -12.19 6.08
CA PRO A 61 -18.86 -12.10 7.05
C PRO A 61 -17.48 -12.23 6.39
N TRP A 62 -16.50 -11.49 6.92
CA TRP A 62 -15.17 -11.42 6.32
C TRP A 62 -14.21 -12.38 6.99
N ARG A 63 -13.28 -12.89 6.19
CA ARG A 63 -12.21 -13.75 6.66
C ARG A 63 -11.02 -12.88 7.06
N VAL A 64 -10.67 -12.93 8.35
CA VAL A 64 -9.64 -12.10 8.98
C VAL A 64 -8.42 -12.96 9.25
N PHE A 65 -7.26 -12.52 8.78
CA PHE A 65 -5.99 -13.19 9.10
C PHE A 65 -5.61 -12.93 10.55
N THR A 66 -5.25 -14.00 11.26
CA THR A 66 -4.65 -13.98 12.59
C THR A 66 -3.39 -14.83 12.59
N TRP A 67 -2.55 -14.69 13.61
CA TRP A 67 -1.37 -15.54 13.79
C TRP A 67 -1.70 -17.03 13.95
N SER A 68 -2.96 -17.38 14.24
CA SER A 68 -3.45 -18.76 14.35
C SER A 68 -4.21 -19.23 13.10
N GLY A 69 -4.24 -18.44 12.03
CA GLY A 69 -4.98 -18.72 10.80
C GLY A 69 -6.13 -17.74 10.56
N TYR A 70 -7.04 -18.09 9.65
CA TYR A 70 -8.18 -17.24 9.30
C TYR A 70 -9.40 -17.51 10.18
N ILE A 71 -10.03 -16.45 10.65
CA ILE A 71 -11.31 -16.48 11.38
C ILE A 71 -12.38 -15.72 10.61
N ASP A 72 -13.64 -16.07 10.81
CA ASP A 72 -14.76 -15.28 10.32
C ASP A 72 -15.06 -14.12 11.28
N THR A 73 -15.45 -12.96 10.75
CA THR A 73 -16.11 -11.94 11.56
C THR A 73 -17.45 -12.50 12.08
N PRO A 74 -17.92 -12.07 13.27
CA PRO A 74 -19.18 -12.58 13.81
C PRO A 74 -20.40 -12.37 12.91
N ASP A 75 -20.41 -11.27 12.14
CA ASP A 75 -21.46 -10.89 11.19
C ASP A 75 -20.89 -10.02 10.06
N ASP A 76 -21.76 -9.47 9.21
CA ASP A 76 -21.44 -8.59 8.09
C ASP A 76 -21.51 -7.09 8.47
N ASP A 77 -21.42 -6.75 9.76
CA ASP A 77 -21.37 -5.35 10.17
C ASP A 77 -20.06 -4.69 9.68
N PRO A 78 -20.11 -3.65 8.82
CA PRO A 78 -18.92 -3.04 8.24
C PRO A 78 -17.97 -2.46 9.28
N ARG A 79 -18.41 -2.21 10.52
CA ARG A 79 -17.52 -1.82 11.62
C ARG A 79 -16.36 -2.80 11.81
N TRP A 80 -16.53 -4.08 11.48
CA TRP A 80 -15.45 -5.06 11.53
C TRP A 80 -14.29 -4.70 10.61
N VAL A 81 -14.56 -4.20 9.41
CA VAL A 81 -13.51 -3.88 8.43
C VAL A 81 -12.88 -2.51 8.66
N TYR A 82 -13.43 -1.69 9.55
CA TYR A 82 -12.83 -0.42 9.99
C TYR A 82 -11.92 -0.59 11.23
N GLN A 83 -11.13 -1.66 11.21
CA GLN A 83 -10.10 -1.98 12.20
C GLN A 83 -8.73 -2.16 11.53
N ASP A 84 -7.67 -2.11 12.32
CA ASP A 84 -6.30 -2.36 11.85
C ASP A 84 -5.98 -3.85 11.69
N ILE A 85 -6.80 -4.54 10.89
CA ILE A 85 -6.76 -5.98 10.65
C ILE A 85 -6.59 -6.29 9.17
N LEU A 86 -6.06 -7.48 8.87
CA LEU A 86 -5.87 -7.98 7.50
C LEU A 86 -7.12 -8.77 7.10
N ILE A 87 -7.81 -8.33 6.04
CA ILE A 87 -8.94 -9.05 5.46
C ILE A 87 -8.46 -9.86 4.26
N ALA A 88 -8.79 -11.15 4.21
CA ALA A 88 -8.47 -12.00 3.08
C ALA A 88 -9.13 -11.49 1.80
N LEU A 89 -8.35 -11.44 0.71
CA LEU A 89 -8.85 -11.22 -0.65
C LEU A 89 -8.91 -12.53 -1.42
N ASP A 90 -7.97 -13.43 -1.14
CA ASP A 90 -7.92 -14.81 -1.62
C ASP A 90 -7.10 -15.65 -0.63
N GLU A 91 -7.77 -16.53 0.13
CA GLU A 91 -7.11 -17.35 1.15
C GLU A 91 -6.21 -18.43 0.56
N ALA A 92 -6.61 -19.01 -0.58
CA ALA A 92 -5.85 -20.08 -1.23
C ALA A 92 -4.48 -19.56 -1.70
N LEU A 93 -4.44 -18.30 -2.11
CA LEU A 93 -3.22 -17.60 -2.51
C LEU A 93 -2.54 -16.83 -1.35
N GLY A 94 -3.13 -16.85 -0.14
CA GLY A 94 -2.62 -16.10 1.00
C GLY A 94 -2.64 -14.57 0.82
N LEU A 95 -3.50 -14.07 -0.07
CA LEU A 95 -3.62 -12.65 -0.40
C LEU A 95 -4.62 -11.98 0.54
N ASN A 96 -4.21 -10.84 1.07
CA ASN A 96 -5.01 -10.01 1.98
C ASN A 96 -4.95 -8.55 1.53
N ASN A 97 -5.86 -7.74 2.06
CA ASN A 97 -5.95 -6.32 1.73
C ASN A 97 -4.91 -5.45 2.46
N GLY A 98 -3.94 -6.03 3.16
CA GLY A 98 -2.89 -5.33 3.89
C GLY A 98 -3.34 -4.69 5.22
N GLN A 99 -2.40 -4.57 6.16
CA GLN A 99 -2.64 -3.89 7.44
C GLN A 99 -2.77 -2.37 7.23
N PRO A 100 -3.91 -1.76 7.57
CA PRO A 100 -4.15 -0.34 7.33
C PRO A 100 -3.09 0.62 7.86
N SER A 101 -2.63 0.45 9.11
CA SER A 101 -1.66 1.36 9.73
C SER A 101 -0.27 1.25 9.08
N LEU A 102 0.11 0.04 8.65
CA LEU A 102 1.31 -0.19 7.85
C LEU A 102 1.22 0.61 6.55
N HIS A 103 0.13 0.45 5.80
CA HIS A 103 -0.08 1.16 4.55
C HIS A 103 -0.16 2.69 4.75
N ALA A 104 -0.77 3.17 5.85
CA ALA A 104 -0.78 4.60 6.18
C ALA A 104 0.64 5.18 6.35
N ARG A 105 1.53 4.45 7.04
CA ARG A 105 2.96 4.82 7.17
C ARG A 105 3.68 4.79 5.83
N CYS A 106 3.43 3.78 5.00
CA CYS A 106 4.03 3.70 3.66
C CYS A 106 3.57 4.86 2.76
N LEU A 107 2.28 5.20 2.78
CA LEU A 107 1.70 6.29 1.99
C LEU A 107 2.20 7.65 2.47
N ALA A 108 2.38 7.85 3.79
CA ALA A 108 3.03 9.04 4.32
C ALA A 108 4.45 9.21 3.80
N ALA A 109 5.22 8.11 3.73
CA ALA A 109 6.58 8.13 3.21
C ALA A 109 6.65 8.35 1.69
N ALA A 110 5.69 7.80 0.94
CA ALA A 110 5.54 8.05 -0.50
C ALA A 110 5.13 9.51 -0.79
N ALA A 111 4.39 10.11 0.15
CA ALA A 111 3.90 11.48 0.13
C ALA A 111 3.20 11.92 -1.18
N PRO A 112 2.27 11.13 -1.78
CA PRO A 112 1.61 11.54 -3.02
C PRO A 112 0.97 12.93 -2.89
N ALA A 113 1.16 13.77 -3.91
CA ALA A 113 0.69 15.14 -3.94
C ALA A 113 -0.41 15.33 -5.00
N PRO A 114 -1.26 16.35 -4.86
CA PRO A 114 -2.23 16.69 -5.90
C PRO A 114 -1.55 16.90 -7.26
N GLY A 115 -2.06 16.22 -8.29
CA GLY A 115 -1.48 16.25 -9.64
C GLY A 115 -0.48 15.14 -9.95
N ASP A 116 -0.03 14.37 -8.95
CA ASP A 116 0.92 13.27 -9.18
C ASP A 116 0.32 12.18 -10.09
N THR A 117 1.18 11.64 -10.96
CA THR A 117 0.99 10.34 -11.62
C THR A 117 1.57 9.25 -10.72
N VAL A 118 0.73 8.28 -10.34
CA VAL A 118 1.13 7.18 -9.46
C VAL A 118 1.05 5.84 -10.20
N LEU A 119 2.06 5.00 -10.04
CA LEU A 119 1.94 3.56 -10.32
C LEU A 119 1.69 2.81 -9.01
N HIS A 120 0.65 2.00 -8.94
CA HIS A 120 0.38 1.12 -7.80
C HIS A 120 0.59 -0.34 -8.23
N VAL A 121 1.58 -1.01 -7.66
CA VAL A 121 1.90 -2.41 -7.94
C VAL A 121 1.31 -3.31 -6.85
N GLY A 122 0.57 -4.35 -7.24
CA GLY A 122 -0.15 -5.23 -6.31
C GLY A 122 -1.43 -4.59 -5.80
N ALA A 123 -2.30 -4.16 -6.72
CA ALA A 123 -3.48 -3.38 -6.38
C ALA A 123 -4.54 -4.16 -5.57
N GLY A 124 -4.51 -5.49 -5.59
CA GLY A 124 -5.51 -6.36 -5.00
C GLY A 124 -6.88 -6.04 -5.56
N THR A 125 -7.84 -5.75 -4.68
CA THR A 125 -9.17 -5.27 -5.06
C THR A 125 -9.27 -3.74 -5.14
N GLY A 126 -8.18 -3.00 -4.93
CA GLY A 126 -8.10 -1.58 -5.24
C GLY A 126 -8.29 -0.61 -4.08
N TYR A 127 -8.39 -1.07 -2.83
CA TYR A 127 -8.62 -0.18 -1.68
C TYR A 127 -7.55 0.93 -1.57
N TYR A 128 -6.26 0.57 -1.58
CA TYR A 128 -5.19 1.57 -1.53
C TYR A 128 -5.04 2.33 -2.85
N THR A 129 -5.49 1.77 -3.98
CA THR A 129 -5.59 2.53 -5.24
C THR A 129 -6.60 3.67 -5.11
N ALA A 130 -7.74 3.43 -4.45
CA ALA A 130 -8.72 4.48 -4.17
C ALA A 130 -8.14 5.54 -3.23
N VAL A 131 -7.44 5.13 -2.17
CA VAL A 131 -6.75 6.06 -1.26
C VAL A 131 -5.72 6.92 -2.02
N LEU A 132 -4.91 6.31 -2.90
CA LEU A 132 -4.00 7.05 -3.77
C LEU A 132 -4.73 8.04 -4.70
N ALA A 133 -5.85 7.62 -5.29
CA ALA A 133 -6.65 8.47 -6.18
C ALA A 133 -7.25 9.69 -5.45
N GLU A 134 -7.61 9.54 -4.17
CA GLU A 134 -8.03 10.66 -3.31
C GLU A 134 -6.85 11.60 -2.99
N LEU A 135 -5.66 11.05 -2.71
CA LEU A 135 -4.47 11.84 -2.38
C LEU A 135 -3.99 12.71 -3.55
N VAL A 136 -4.00 12.17 -4.78
CA VAL A 136 -3.57 12.92 -5.96
C VAL A 136 -4.65 13.83 -6.55
N GLY A 137 -5.90 13.67 -6.09
CA GLY A 137 -7.01 14.54 -6.42
C GLY A 137 -7.35 14.62 -7.92
N PRO A 138 -8.16 15.59 -8.33
CA PRO A 138 -8.72 15.66 -9.68
C PRO A 138 -7.70 15.81 -10.82
N GLY A 139 -6.55 16.43 -10.54
CA GLY A 139 -5.49 16.66 -11.54
C GLY A 139 -4.48 15.53 -11.66
N GLY A 140 -4.52 14.53 -10.78
CA GLY A 140 -3.62 13.39 -10.79
C GLY A 140 -4.22 12.15 -11.45
N GLN A 141 -3.41 11.10 -11.54
CA GLN A 141 -3.80 9.83 -12.18
C GLN A 141 -3.13 8.65 -11.47
N VAL A 142 -3.82 7.51 -11.41
CA VAL A 142 -3.28 6.27 -10.82
C VAL A 142 -3.37 5.13 -11.83
N HIS A 143 -2.23 4.53 -12.14
CA HIS A 143 -2.12 3.30 -12.93
C HIS A 143 -1.87 2.14 -11.98
N ALA A 144 -2.87 1.30 -11.77
CA ALA A 144 -2.83 0.15 -10.88
C ALA A 144 -2.55 -1.14 -11.66
N PHE A 145 -1.62 -1.93 -11.16
CA PHE A 145 -1.21 -3.21 -11.74
C PHE A 145 -1.55 -4.32 -10.76
N GLU A 146 -2.31 -5.30 -11.22
CA GLU A 146 -2.68 -6.50 -10.46
C GLU A 146 -2.44 -7.74 -11.32
N LEU A 147 -1.73 -8.73 -10.77
CA LEU A 147 -1.35 -9.93 -11.50
C LEU A 147 -2.51 -10.92 -11.58
N GLU A 148 -3.26 -11.09 -10.49
CA GLU A 148 -4.31 -12.08 -10.41
C GLU A 148 -5.57 -11.63 -11.16
N PRO A 149 -6.01 -12.32 -12.23
CA PRO A 149 -7.11 -11.86 -13.08
C PRO A 149 -8.42 -11.63 -12.33
N GLY A 150 -8.73 -12.50 -11.36
CA GLY A 150 -9.91 -12.36 -10.51
C GLY A 150 -9.87 -11.10 -9.65
N LEU A 151 -8.72 -10.80 -9.03
CA LEU A 151 -8.52 -9.58 -8.24
C LEU A 151 -8.58 -8.33 -9.12
N ALA A 152 -7.90 -8.35 -10.27
CA ALA A 152 -7.90 -7.24 -11.21
C ALA A 152 -9.30 -6.92 -11.73
N HIS A 153 -10.13 -7.94 -12.00
CA HIS A 153 -11.53 -7.75 -12.39
C HIS A 153 -12.34 -7.09 -11.26
N ARG A 154 -12.20 -7.57 -10.01
CA ARG A 154 -12.87 -6.95 -8.85
C ARG A 154 -12.40 -5.51 -8.64
N ALA A 155 -11.11 -5.25 -8.77
CA ALA A 155 -10.55 -3.90 -8.67
C ALA A 155 -11.16 -2.95 -9.71
N LYS A 156 -11.27 -3.36 -10.97
CA LYS A 156 -11.94 -2.57 -12.02
C LYS A 156 -13.38 -2.20 -11.63
N ASN A 157 -14.12 -3.15 -11.06
CA ASN A 157 -15.50 -2.91 -10.63
C ASN A 157 -15.57 -1.96 -9.42
N CYS A 158 -14.76 -2.19 -8.38
CA CYS A 158 -14.71 -1.34 -7.18
C CYS A 158 -14.24 0.09 -7.50
N LEU A 159 -13.36 0.24 -8.48
CA LEU A 159 -12.76 1.52 -8.88
C LEU A 159 -13.50 2.21 -10.02
N ALA A 160 -14.64 1.69 -10.49
CA ALA A 160 -15.35 2.21 -11.67
C ALA A 160 -15.78 3.69 -11.53
N SER A 161 -16.04 4.16 -10.30
CA SER A 161 -16.37 5.57 -10.02
C SER A 161 -15.15 6.49 -9.94
N TYR A 162 -13.94 5.93 -9.89
CA TYR A 162 -12.69 6.68 -9.81
C TYR A 162 -12.17 6.93 -11.23
N GLY A 163 -12.74 7.92 -11.93
CA GLY A 163 -12.43 8.22 -13.33
C GLY A 163 -10.97 8.58 -13.67
N ARG A 164 -10.09 8.68 -12.67
CA ARG A 164 -8.64 8.92 -12.81
C ARG A 164 -7.78 7.66 -12.57
N VAL A 165 -8.43 6.52 -12.37
CA VAL A 165 -7.78 5.24 -12.10
C VAL A 165 -7.88 4.34 -13.32
N ARG A 166 -6.75 3.79 -13.72
CA ARG A 166 -6.67 2.70 -14.70
C ARG A 166 -6.16 1.45 -14.01
N VAL A 167 -6.80 0.31 -14.25
CA VAL A 167 -6.37 -0.98 -13.70
C VAL A 167 -5.97 -1.90 -14.86
N ASP A 168 -4.71 -2.31 -14.88
CA ASP A 168 -4.16 -3.24 -15.85
C ASP A 168 -3.90 -4.60 -15.17
N ASN A 169 -4.39 -5.68 -15.79
CA ASN A 169 -4.15 -7.04 -15.31
C ASN A 169 -2.85 -7.57 -15.93
N ARG A 170 -1.72 -7.21 -15.34
CA ARG A 170 -0.38 -7.65 -15.76
C ARG A 170 0.62 -7.42 -14.63
N SER A 171 1.77 -8.08 -14.75
CA SER A 171 2.91 -7.78 -13.87
C SER A 171 3.47 -6.39 -14.18
N ALA A 172 3.76 -5.62 -13.13
CA ALA A 172 4.56 -4.40 -13.26
C ALA A 172 6.07 -4.69 -13.22
N ALA A 173 6.50 -5.94 -13.06
CA ALA A 173 7.92 -6.31 -13.09
C ALA A 173 8.46 -6.48 -14.53
N GLU A 174 7.57 -6.64 -15.52
CA GLU A 174 7.92 -6.91 -16.92
C GLU A 174 8.36 -5.67 -17.73
N GLY A 175 8.36 -4.48 -17.13
CA GLY A 175 8.71 -3.21 -17.79
C GLY A 175 7.55 -2.58 -18.56
N ASP A 176 7.85 -1.61 -19.43
CA ASP A 176 6.88 -0.82 -20.21
C ASP A 176 5.81 -0.14 -19.31
N LEU A 177 6.31 0.66 -18.37
CA LEU A 177 5.51 1.41 -17.41
C LEU A 177 5.48 2.89 -17.79
N PRO A 178 4.34 3.60 -17.63
CA PRO A 178 4.29 5.03 -17.88
C PRO A 178 5.13 5.79 -16.84
N ALA A 179 5.72 6.92 -17.25
CA ALA A 179 6.50 7.74 -16.34
C ALA A 179 5.64 8.23 -15.16
N ALA A 180 6.17 8.18 -13.94
CA ALA A 180 5.42 8.47 -12.72
C ALA A 180 6.21 9.28 -11.69
N ASP A 181 5.47 10.05 -10.88
CA ASP A 181 6.00 10.82 -9.74
C ASP A 181 6.09 9.95 -8.48
N VAL A 182 5.22 8.95 -8.36
CA VAL A 182 5.22 7.98 -7.27
C VAL A 182 5.07 6.57 -7.83
N ILE A 183 5.88 5.65 -7.35
CA ILE A 183 5.65 4.21 -7.53
C ILE A 183 5.47 3.61 -6.15
N TYR A 184 4.28 3.09 -5.91
CA TYR A 184 3.88 2.48 -4.66
C TYR A 184 3.69 0.98 -4.86
N VAL A 185 4.43 0.16 -4.12
CA VAL A 185 4.42 -1.29 -4.28
C VAL A 185 3.86 -1.93 -3.01
N SER A 186 2.76 -2.66 -3.16
CA SER A 186 2.05 -3.40 -2.10
C SER A 186 2.41 -4.90 -2.11
N ALA A 187 3.61 -5.25 -2.57
CA ALA A 187 4.13 -6.61 -2.61
C ALA A 187 5.65 -6.61 -2.42
N GLY A 188 6.21 -7.63 -1.77
CA GLY A 188 7.62 -7.70 -1.42
C GLY A 188 8.49 -8.11 -2.61
N ALA A 189 9.50 -7.30 -2.94
CA ALA A 189 10.50 -7.60 -3.97
C ALA A 189 11.86 -7.89 -3.34
N THR A 190 12.74 -8.64 -4.02
CA THR A 190 14.11 -8.90 -3.54
C THR A 190 15.12 -7.83 -3.96
N HIS A 191 14.74 -6.97 -4.90
CA HIS A 191 15.58 -5.92 -5.46
C HIS A 191 14.74 -4.74 -5.97
N PRO A 192 15.36 -3.56 -6.18
CA PRO A 192 14.73 -2.46 -6.92
C PRO A 192 14.59 -2.86 -8.40
N VAL A 193 13.38 -3.18 -8.86
CA VAL A 193 13.16 -3.59 -10.26
C VAL A 193 13.54 -2.45 -11.21
N ARG A 194 14.33 -2.77 -12.25
CA ARG A 194 14.88 -1.79 -13.19
C ARG A 194 13.79 -0.96 -13.88
N GLY A 195 12.73 -1.61 -14.35
CA GLY A 195 11.59 -0.92 -14.97
C GLY A 195 10.88 0.08 -14.05
N TRP A 196 10.86 -0.17 -12.73
CA TRP A 196 10.31 0.80 -11.76
C TRP A 196 11.21 2.03 -11.66
N LEU A 197 12.53 1.84 -11.59
CA LEU A 197 13.48 2.95 -11.56
C LEU A 197 13.40 3.78 -12.84
N GLU A 198 13.36 3.13 -14.00
CA GLU A 198 13.30 3.80 -15.30
C GLU A 198 12.01 4.63 -15.48
N ALA A 199 10.87 4.11 -15.01
CA ALA A 199 9.60 4.82 -15.02
C ALA A 199 9.55 5.98 -14.01
N LEU A 200 10.41 5.99 -12.98
CA LEU A 200 10.38 7.02 -11.96
C LEU A 200 10.96 8.34 -12.48
N ARG A 201 10.19 9.42 -12.45
CA ARG A 201 10.68 10.76 -12.85
C ARG A 201 11.75 11.27 -11.87
N ILE A 202 12.59 12.20 -12.32
CA ILE A 202 13.48 12.95 -11.42
C ILE A 202 12.61 13.73 -10.42
N GLY A 203 12.95 13.66 -9.14
CA GLY A 203 12.13 14.12 -8.02
C GLY A 203 11.11 13.09 -7.53
N GLY A 204 10.86 12.03 -8.29
CA GLY A 204 9.90 10.98 -7.97
C GLY A 204 10.37 10.07 -6.83
N ARG A 205 9.41 9.35 -6.24
CA ARG A 205 9.62 8.43 -5.11
C ARG A 205 9.13 7.03 -5.41
N LEU A 206 9.98 6.03 -5.20
CA LEU A 206 9.62 4.62 -5.20
C LEU A 206 9.58 4.14 -3.76
N VAL A 207 8.45 3.59 -3.34
CA VAL A 207 8.26 2.98 -2.01
C VAL A 207 7.89 1.52 -2.20
N PHE A 208 8.77 0.62 -1.75
CA PHE A 208 8.52 -0.81 -1.84
C PHE A 208 9.10 -1.60 -0.66
N PRO A 209 8.53 -2.76 -0.33
CA PRO A 209 9.11 -3.68 0.64
C PRO A 209 10.26 -4.46 0.00
N LEU A 210 11.49 -4.20 0.43
CA LEU A 210 12.66 -5.02 0.11
C LEU A 210 12.67 -6.22 1.06
N THR A 211 12.46 -7.44 0.55
CA THR A 211 12.19 -8.65 1.36
C THR A 211 13.00 -9.87 0.89
N GLY A 212 13.57 -10.62 1.85
CA GLY A 212 14.43 -11.78 1.62
C GLY A 212 13.82 -13.10 2.11
N GLY A 213 12.49 -13.20 2.12
CA GLY A 213 11.75 -14.35 2.68
C GLY A 213 10.41 -13.94 3.28
N GLY A 214 9.65 -13.08 2.57
CA GLY A 214 8.40 -12.51 3.07
C GLY A 214 8.53 -11.37 4.07
N ALA A 215 9.66 -11.28 4.79
CA ALA A 215 10.01 -10.17 5.68
C ALA A 215 11.22 -9.36 5.17
N GLY A 216 11.30 -8.12 5.60
CA GLY A 216 12.42 -7.23 5.28
C GLY A 216 12.19 -5.80 5.75
N VAL A 217 12.59 -4.83 4.93
CA VAL A 217 12.50 -3.40 5.24
C VAL A 217 11.71 -2.66 4.16
N LEU A 218 10.86 -1.72 4.56
CA LEU A 218 10.27 -0.78 3.61
C LEU A 218 11.35 0.21 3.15
N LEU A 219 11.66 0.20 1.87
CA LEU A 219 12.66 1.05 1.26
C LEU A 219 11.98 2.22 0.52
N VAL A 220 12.48 3.42 0.75
CA VAL A 220 12.10 4.63 0.03
C VAL A 220 13.27 5.07 -0.83
N ILE A 221 13.10 5.07 -2.15
CA ILE A 221 14.08 5.55 -3.12
C ILE A 221 13.57 6.86 -3.70
N ARG A 222 14.46 7.84 -3.89
CA ARG A 222 14.16 9.05 -4.68
C ARG A 222 15.16 9.20 -5.81
N ARG A 223 14.66 9.51 -7.00
CA ARG A 223 15.50 9.84 -8.16
C ARG A 223 15.93 11.30 -8.05
N VAL A 224 17.20 11.59 -7.85
CA VAL A 224 17.70 12.97 -7.71
C VAL A 224 18.37 13.49 -8.97
N ALA A 225 18.82 12.60 -9.85
CA ALA A 225 19.31 12.91 -11.20
C ALA A 225 19.12 11.66 -12.11
N PRO A 226 19.42 11.71 -13.42
CA PRO A 226 19.19 10.58 -14.33
C PRO A 226 19.68 9.22 -13.83
N GLU A 227 20.86 9.17 -13.20
CA GLU A 227 21.47 7.94 -12.67
C GLU A 227 21.81 8.04 -11.17
N ARG A 228 21.24 9.02 -10.46
CA ARG A 228 21.51 9.22 -9.03
C ARG A 228 20.27 9.00 -8.18
N TRP A 229 20.43 8.21 -7.12
CA TRP A 229 19.33 7.73 -6.28
C TRP A 229 19.69 7.84 -4.80
N THR A 230 18.89 8.57 -4.03
CA THR A 230 18.90 8.41 -2.57
C THR A 230 18.06 7.21 -2.20
N ALA A 231 18.40 6.52 -1.12
CA ALA A 231 17.63 5.42 -0.57
C ALA A 231 17.57 5.55 0.96
N GLN A 232 16.47 5.12 1.56
CA GLN A 232 16.28 5.12 3.01
C GLN A 232 15.46 3.91 3.44
N GLY A 233 15.95 3.17 4.44
CA GLY A 233 15.13 2.17 5.14
C GLY A 233 14.21 2.87 6.15
N LEU A 234 12.90 2.58 6.09
CA LEU A 234 11.91 3.24 6.94
C LEU A 234 11.51 2.39 8.16
N MET A 235 11.12 1.14 7.93
CA MET A 235 10.62 0.25 8.98
C MET A 235 10.72 -1.22 8.58
N PRO A 236 10.86 -2.14 9.55
CA PRO A 236 10.66 -3.57 9.30
C PRO A 236 9.24 -3.83 8.78
N THR A 237 9.10 -4.79 7.88
CA THR A 237 7.82 -5.09 7.26
C THR A 237 7.76 -6.53 6.76
N ALA A 238 6.54 -7.06 6.59
CA ALA A 238 6.28 -8.30 5.88
C ALA A 238 5.20 -8.08 4.82
N PHE A 239 5.40 -8.64 3.63
CA PHE A 239 4.50 -8.51 2.49
C PHE A 239 4.49 -9.81 1.68
N THR A 240 3.38 -10.07 1.00
CA THR A 240 3.29 -11.16 0.04
C THR A 240 4.36 -10.98 -1.05
N PRO A 241 5.07 -12.04 -1.45
CA PRO A 241 6.02 -12.03 -2.56
C PRO A 241 5.44 -11.41 -3.84
N CYS A 242 6.13 -10.42 -4.41
CA CYS A 242 5.84 -9.86 -5.72
C CYS A 242 6.35 -10.82 -6.81
N ALA A 243 5.47 -11.57 -7.46
CA ALA A 243 5.85 -12.45 -8.56
C ALA A 243 6.58 -11.66 -9.68
N GLY A 244 7.64 -12.25 -10.23
CA GLY A 244 8.50 -11.62 -11.24
C GLY A 244 9.50 -10.58 -10.72
N ALA A 245 9.43 -10.18 -9.44
CA ALA A 245 10.37 -9.24 -8.82
C ALA A 245 11.21 -9.93 -7.71
N ARG A 246 11.56 -11.21 -7.92
CA ARG A 246 12.28 -12.03 -6.96
C ARG A 246 13.40 -12.83 -7.63
N ASP A 247 14.53 -12.90 -6.96
CA ASP A 247 15.69 -13.72 -7.30
C ASP A 247 16.44 -14.14 -6.03
N ASP A 248 16.95 -15.37 -6.01
CA ASP A 248 17.54 -15.98 -4.82
C ASP A 248 18.80 -15.24 -4.35
N VAL A 249 19.64 -14.82 -5.30
CA VAL A 249 20.89 -14.09 -5.01
C VAL A 249 20.62 -12.81 -4.22
N SER A 250 19.63 -12.01 -4.64
CA SER A 250 19.28 -10.78 -3.94
C SER A 250 18.55 -11.05 -2.61
N ALA A 251 17.93 -12.22 -2.45
CA ALA A 251 17.20 -12.61 -1.24
C ALA A 251 18.12 -13.13 -0.12
N GLU A 252 19.15 -13.91 -0.43
CA GLU A 252 19.97 -14.66 0.55
C GLU A 252 20.68 -13.75 1.56
N GLY A 253 21.16 -12.57 1.15
CA GLY A 253 21.96 -11.68 2.00
C GLY A 253 21.15 -10.74 2.90
N LEU A 254 19.91 -10.43 2.53
CA LEU A 254 19.14 -9.36 3.18
C LEU A 254 18.85 -9.64 4.68
N PRO A 255 18.39 -10.85 5.08
CA PRO A 255 18.16 -11.14 6.49
C PRO A 255 19.41 -10.98 7.35
N ASN A 256 20.59 -11.30 6.80
CA ASN A 256 21.85 -11.12 7.49
C ASN A 256 22.23 -9.64 7.61
N ALA A 257 22.11 -8.86 6.53
CA ALA A 257 22.37 -7.42 6.54
C ALA A 257 21.51 -6.70 7.60
N MET A 258 20.21 -7.02 7.65
CA MET A 258 19.27 -6.44 8.62
C MET A 258 19.60 -6.79 10.08
N ARG A 259 20.21 -7.94 10.36
CA ARG A 259 20.65 -8.31 11.72
C ARG A 259 21.93 -7.58 12.12
N GLN A 260 22.82 -7.32 11.17
CA GLN A 260 24.15 -6.79 11.44
C GLN A 260 24.21 -5.26 11.39
N ARG A 261 23.30 -4.61 10.67
CA ARG A 261 23.37 -3.17 10.37
C ARG A 261 22.01 -2.50 10.55
N PRO A 262 21.95 -1.30 11.16
CA PRO A 262 20.74 -0.50 11.17
C PRO A 262 20.29 -0.17 9.74
N TYR A 263 19.00 -0.36 9.42
CA TYR A 263 18.47 0.01 8.11
C TYR A 263 18.39 1.53 7.93
N GLN A 264 18.45 2.29 9.02
CA GLN A 264 18.48 3.75 9.03
C GLN A 264 19.79 4.33 8.47
N ASP A 265 20.83 3.49 8.35
CA ASP A 265 22.12 3.88 7.80
C ASP A 265 22.11 3.90 6.27
N ILE A 266 21.08 3.36 5.62
CA ILE A 266 20.95 3.39 4.15
C ILE A 266 20.78 4.85 3.69
N ARG A 267 21.61 5.28 2.73
CA ARG A 267 21.62 6.63 2.16
C ARG A 267 21.42 6.68 0.65
N SER A 268 21.95 5.71 -0.10
CA SER A 268 21.85 5.71 -1.56
C SER A 268 21.68 4.32 -2.16
N LEU A 269 21.09 4.29 -3.36
CA LEU A 269 21.06 3.13 -4.23
C LEU A 269 22.07 3.36 -5.36
N ARG A 270 22.89 2.35 -5.62
CA ARG A 270 23.90 2.33 -6.68
C ARG A 270 23.61 1.19 -7.62
N LEU A 271 23.74 1.46 -8.92
CA LEU A 271 23.45 0.54 -10.00
C LEU A 271 24.74 0.27 -10.78
N ASP A 272 24.88 -0.95 -11.30
CA ASP A 272 25.86 -1.33 -12.32
C ASP A 272 27.33 -0.96 -12.00
N THR A 273 27.65 -0.89 -10.71
CA THR A 273 28.99 -0.60 -10.17
C THR A 273 29.34 -1.60 -9.08
N ALA A 274 30.64 -1.83 -8.87
CA ALA A 274 31.11 -2.71 -7.80
C ALA A 274 30.83 -2.08 -6.43
N PRO A 275 30.32 -2.86 -5.44
CA PRO A 275 30.21 -2.40 -4.07
C PRO A 275 31.57 -2.02 -3.47
N ASP A 276 31.62 -0.92 -2.72
CA ASP A 276 32.80 -0.46 -1.98
C ASP A 276 32.61 -0.64 -0.45
N ALA A 277 33.50 -0.04 0.35
CA ALA A 277 33.45 -0.13 1.82
C ALA A 277 32.16 0.45 2.45
N THR A 278 31.39 1.25 1.70
CA THR A 278 30.12 1.84 2.14
C THR A 278 28.93 0.92 1.89
N ALA A 279 29.14 -0.25 1.27
CA ALA A 279 28.04 -1.17 0.96
C ALA A 279 27.31 -1.65 2.22
N TRP A 280 26.00 -1.41 2.26
CA TRP A 280 25.08 -1.89 3.29
C TRP A 280 24.52 -3.28 2.94
N HIS A 281 24.07 -3.46 1.70
CA HIS A 281 23.61 -4.74 1.13
C HIS A 281 23.80 -4.71 -0.39
N ALA A 282 24.13 -5.83 -1.01
CA ALA A 282 24.35 -5.93 -2.44
C ALA A 282 23.56 -7.10 -3.04
N GLY A 283 23.03 -6.87 -4.23
CA GLY A 283 22.41 -7.89 -5.08
C GLY A 283 22.98 -7.83 -6.49
N ARG A 284 22.31 -8.48 -7.44
CA ARG A 284 22.80 -8.55 -8.83
C ARG A 284 22.65 -7.22 -9.55
N GLY A 285 23.75 -6.51 -9.79
CA GLY A 285 23.77 -5.24 -10.53
C GLY A 285 23.27 -4.03 -9.73
N TRP A 286 23.07 -4.18 -8.43
CA TRP A 286 22.65 -3.09 -7.54
C TRP A 286 23.20 -3.28 -6.14
N TRP A 287 23.36 -2.19 -5.41
CA TRP A 287 23.69 -2.23 -3.99
C TRP A 287 23.24 -0.97 -3.26
N LEU A 288 22.95 -1.11 -1.97
CA LEU A 288 22.64 -0.02 -1.06
C LEU A 288 23.92 0.43 -0.37
N SER A 289 24.09 1.73 -0.22
CA SER A 289 25.27 2.34 0.40
C SER A 289 24.87 3.17 1.62
N THR A 290 25.78 3.23 2.60
CA THR A 290 25.70 4.13 3.75
C THR A 290 26.21 5.54 3.45
N ALA A 291 26.72 5.78 2.25
CA ALA A 291 27.16 7.09 1.79
C ALA A 291 26.11 7.76 0.88
N GLU A 292 26.15 9.09 0.83
CA GLU A 292 25.34 9.91 -0.07
C GLU A 292 25.54 9.53 -1.54
N PRO A 293 24.54 9.77 -2.41
CA PRO A 293 24.67 9.46 -3.84
C PRO A 293 25.80 10.26 -4.48
N THR A 294 26.63 9.57 -5.25
CA THR A 294 27.77 10.13 -5.99
C THR A 294 27.41 10.69 -7.34
#